data_AF-F3G4V2-F1
#
_entry.id   AF-F3G4V2-F1
#
_cell.length_a   1.000
_cell.length_b   1.000
_cell.length_c   1.000
_cell.angle_alpha   90.00
_cell.angle_beta   90.00
_cell.angle_gamma   90.00
#
_symmetry.space_group_name_H-M   'P 1'
#
loop_
_entity.id
_entity.type
_entity.pdbx_description
1 polymer ?
#
loop_
_entity_poly.entity_id
_entity_poly.type
_entity_poly.pdbx_seq_one_letter_code
_entity_poly.pdbx_strand_id
1 'polypeptide(L)'
;MRTAVEQWLELPSGAITFISAPGVAPRLLIDGLPVPGFSISHEAGFSLAAINLQGAVGVDLMQVQTVPDWHAVAQDYLGAEVATRLSGLPESIRTMAFAKAWCRREAFLKLHGLALEEWTAVGGLQGVGVEVELGEGMGGVVALSQVLMEYPNQAERRTAP
;
A
#
# COMPACT_ATOMS: atom_id res chain seq x y z
N MET A 1 -1.40 10.15 -14.87
CA MET A 1 -0.47 9.69 -13.81
C MET A 1 0.93 10.27 -13.96
N ARG A 2 1.67 10.00 -15.04
CA ARG A 2 3.02 10.58 -15.28
C ARG A 2 3.10 12.08 -14.98
N THR A 3 2.27 12.87 -15.65
CA THR A 3 2.22 14.34 -15.47
C THR A 3 1.94 14.76 -14.03
N ALA A 4 1.06 14.06 -13.33
CA ALA A 4 0.75 14.37 -11.93
C ALA A 4 1.94 14.08 -11.00
N VAL A 5 2.70 13.02 -11.26
CA VAL A 5 3.91 12.69 -10.50
C VAL A 5 5.03 13.70 -10.77
N GLU A 6 5.26 14.06 -12.04
CA GLU A 6 6.25 15.07 -12.43
C GLU A 6 5.94 16.42 -11.77
N GLN A 7 4.67 16.84 -11.77
CA GLN A 7 4.21 18.05 -11.10
C GLN A 7 4.38 17.98 -9.58
N TRP A 8 4.00 16.87 -8.96
CA TRP A 8 4.09 16.72 -7.49
C TRP A 8 5.53 16.66 -6.99
N LEU A 9 6.44 16.03 -7.73
CA LEU A 9 7.86 15.97 -7.40
C LEU A 9 8.60 17.28 -7.77
N GLU A 10 7.97 18.19 -8.50
CA GLU A 10 8.58 19.41 -9.03
C GLU A 10 9.86 19.15 -9.85
N LEU A 11 9.90 18.02 -10.56
CA LEU A 11 11.04 17.59 -11.37
C LEU A 11 10.74 17.71 -12.87
N PRO A 12 11.75 18.03 -13.69
CA PRO A 12 11.58 18.04 -15.14
C PRO A 12 11.31 16.61 -15.65
N SER A 13 10.52 16.48 -16.73
CA SER A 13 10.14 15.18 -17.30
C SER A 13 11.34 14.29 -17.69
N GLY A 14 12.50 14.89 -17.97
CA GLY A 14 13.74 14.16 -18.24
C GLY A 14 14.41 13.52 -17.03
N ALA A 15 14.08 13.95 -15.81
CA ALA A 15 14.68 13.45 -14.57
C ALA A 15 13.94 12.24 -13.97
N ILE A 16 12.75 11.89 -14.50
CA ILE A 16 11.92 10.80 -14.01
C ILE A 16 11.71 9.75 -15.11
N THR A 17 12.20 8.53 -14.88
CA THR A 17 11.98 7.40 -15.77
C THR A 17 10.97 6.42 -15.16
N PHE A 18 9.87 6.17 -15.88
CA PHE A 18 8.90 5.12 -15.53
C PHE A 18 9.21 3.84 -16.29
N ILE A 19 9.34 2.74 -15.57
CA ILE A 19 9.54 1.40 -16.12
C ILE A 19 8.26 0.61 -15.87
N SER A 20 7.65 0.09 -16.94
CA SER A 20 6.46 -0.76 -16.85
C SER A 20 6.59 -1.92 -17.84
N ALA A 21 6.20 -3.11 -17.40
CA ALA A 21 6.08 -4.29 -18.23
C ALA A 21 4.80 -5.06 -17.82
N PRO A 22 4.14 -5.77 -18.77
CA PRO A 22 2.97 -6.57 -18.45
C PRO A 22 3.25 -7.56 -17.32
N GLY A 23 2.39 -7.59 -16.30
CA GLY A 23 2.50 -8.49 -15.15
C GLY A 23 3.60 -8.13 -14.14
N VAL A 24 4.32 -7.01 -14.33
CA VAL A 24 5.37 -6.56 -13.42
C VAL A 24 4.95 -5.23 -12.77
N ALA A 25 5.13 -5.12 -11.46
CA ALA A 25 4.89 -3.88 -10.74
C ALA A 25 5.72 -2.73 -11.37
N PRO A 26 5.11 -1.58 -11.66
CA PRO A 26 5.82 -0.47 -12.27
C PRO A 26 6.88 0.06 -11.32
N ARG A 27 7.99 0.54 -11.89
CA ARG A 27 9.07 1.20 -11.13
C ARG A 27 9.23 2.64 -11.58
N LEU A 28 9.66 3.47 -10.66
CA LEU A 28 10.01 4.86 -10.89
C LEU A 28 11.50 5.04 -10.56
N LEU A 29 12.24 5.66 -11.46
CA LEU A 29 13.63 6.06 -11.24
C LEU A 29 13.71 7.58 -11.27
N ILE A 30 14.50 8.15 -10.37
CA ILE A 30 14.82 9.58 -10.34
C ILE A 30 16.33 9.71 -10.46
N ASP A 31 16.80 10.54 -11.39
CA ASP A 31 18.22 10.75 -11.62
C ASP A 31 18.93 11.22 -10.33
N GLY A 32 20.04 10.55 -9.99
CA GLY A 32 20.85 10.90 -8.82
C GLY A 32 20.29 10.47 -7.46
N LEU A 33 19.13 9.78 -7.41
CA LEU A 33 18.56 9.26 -6.17
C LEU A 33 18.58 7.72 -6.11
N PRO A 34 18.61 7.13 -4.90
CA PRO A 34 18.28 5.71 -4.73
C PRO A 34 16.90 5.40 -5.32
N VAL A 35 16.69 4.15 -5.76
CA VAL A 35 15.42 3.72 -6.37
C VAL A 35 14.28 3.89 -5.36
N PRO A 36 13.32 4.80 -5.60
CA PRO A 36 12.18 4.96 -4.71
C PRO A 36 11.22 3.77 -4.83
N GLY A 37 10.49 3.50 -3.75
CA GLY A 37 9.30 2.68 -3.82
C GLY A 37 8.23 3.39 -4.64
N PHE A 38 7.57 2.63 -5.51
CA PHE A 38 6.48 3.13 -6.34
C PHE A 38 5.38 2.08 -6.41
N SER A 39 4.17 2.47 -6.03
CA SER A 39 2.99 1.61 -6.15
C SER A 39 1.85 2.42 -6.73
N ILE A 40 1.01 1.74 -7.52
CA ILE A 40 -0.19 2.33 -8.12
C ILE A 40 -1.39 1.44 -7.81
N SER A 41 -2.56 2.06 -7.70
CA SER A 41 -3.84 1.37 -7.70
C SER A 41 -4.85 2.19 -8.49
N HIS A 42 -5.83 1.51 -9.07
CA HIS A 42 -6.81 2.08 -9.97
C HIS A 42 -8.17 1.47 -9.70
N GLU A 43 -9.18 2.34 -9.68
CA GLU A 43 -10.60 2.00 -9.66
C GLU A 43 -11.30 2.90 -10.67
N ALA A 44 -12.49 2.52 -11.12
CA ALA A 44 -13.28 3.35 -12.03
C ALA A 44 -13.36 4.81 -11.53
N GLY A 45 -12.81 5.73 -12.31
CA GLY A 45 -12.79 7.17 -11.99
C GLY A 45 -11.65 7.64 -11.08
N PHE A 46 -10.85 6.75 -10.48
CA PHE A 46 -9.75 7.10 -9.58
C PHE A 46 -8.45 6.37 -9.89
N SER A 47 -7.32 7.08 -9.85
CA SER A 47 -5.99 6.48 -9.86
C SER A 47 -5.18 7.06 -8.72
N LEU A 48 -4.59 6.20 -7.91
CA LEU A 48 -3.72 6.61 -6.81
C LEU A 48 -2.31 6.08 -7.09
N ALA A 49 -1.33 6.94 -6.86
CA ALA A 49 0.08 6.59 -6.89
C ALA A 49 0.70 6.95 -5.55
N ALA A 50 1.47 6.02 -4.98
CA ALA A 50 2.26 6.24 -3.79
C ALA A 50 3.74 6.16 -4.15
N ILE A 51 4.51 7.14 -3.69
CA ILE A 51 5.96 7.24 -3.88
C ILE A 51 6.58 7.32 -2.49
N ASN A 52 7.52 6.41 -2.21
CA ASN A 52 8.34 6.47 -1.01
C ASN A 52 9.81 6.61 -1.43
N LEU A 53 10.43 7.75 -1.12
CA LEU A 53 11.84 7.99 -1.43
C LEU A 53 12.79 7.13 -0.56
N GLN A 54 12.28 6.52 0.52
CA GLN A 54 13.06 5.76 1.50
C GLN A 54 12.53 4.34 1.65
N GLY A 55 12.50 3.59 0.55
CA GLY A 55 12.18 2.17 0.54
C GLY A 55 10.84 1.84 -0.09
N ALA A 56 10.37 0.61 0.14
CA ALA A 56 9.18 0.10 -0.50
C ALA A 56 7.90 0.81 -0.02
N VAL A 57 6.88 0.78 -0.87
CA VAL A 57 5.54 1.28 -0.59
C VAL A 57 4.54 0.42 -1.35
N GLY A 58 3.36 0.24 -0.76
CA GLY A 58 2.22 -0.30 -1.46
C GLY A 58 1.02 0.59 -1.29
N VAL A 59 0.14 0.64 -2.29
CA VAL A 59 -1.10 1.38 -2.20
C VAL A 59 -2.22 0.61 -2.84
N ASP A 60 -3.39 0.67 -2.23
CA ASP A 60 -4.60 0.17 -2.82
C ASP A 60 -5.81 1.03 -2.53
N LEU A 61 -6.78 1.00 -3.44
CA LEU A 61 -8.07 1.66 -3.30
C LEU A 61 -9.17 0.79 -3.89
N MET A 62 -10.36 0.91 -3.34
CA MET A 62 -11.52 0.10 -3.74
C MET A 62 -12.80 0.91 -3.59
N GLN A 63 -13.69 0.83 -4.57
CA GLN A 63 -15.03 1.38 -4.42
C GLN A 63 -15.84 0.57 -3.39
N VAL A 64 -16.53 1.28 -2.51
CA VAL A 64 -17.40 0.67 -1.49
C VAL A 64 -18.69 0.24 -2.16
N GLN A 65 -18.80 -1.07 -2.36
CA GLN A 65 -19.95 -1.69 -3.00
C GLN A 65 -20.21 -3.07 -2.40
N THR A 66 -21.46 -3.53 -2.49
CA THR A 66 -21.82 -4.86 -2.03
C THR A 66 -21.05 -5.92 -2.82
N VAL A 67 -20.32 -6.76 -2.11
CA VAL A 67 -19.57 -7.89 -2.69
C VAL A 67 -20.40 -9.16 -2.54
N PRO A 68 -20.78 -9.83 -3.65
CA PRO A 68 -21.39 -11.15 -3.58
C PRO A 68 -20.48 -12.12 -2.81
N ASP A 69 -21.05 -12.95 -1.95
CA ASP A 69 -20.31 -13.92 -1.15
C ASP A 69 -19.12 -13.34 -0.37
N TRP A 70 -19.23 -12.07 0.06
CA TRP A 70 -18.16 -11.33 0.75
C TRP A 70 -17.51 -12.11 1.90
N HIS A 71 -18.27 -12.97 2.58
CA HIS A 71 -17.77 -13.77 3.70
C HIS A 71 -16.77 -14.84 3.24
N ALA A 72 -17.06 -15.53 2.14
CA ALA A 72 -16.15 -16.52 1.57
C ALA A 72 -14.89 -15.82 1.07
N VAL A 73 -15.05 -14.72 0.32
CA VAL A 73 -13.92 -13.90 -0.14
C VAL A 73 -13.06 -13.40 1.03
N ALA A 74 -13.68 -12.96 2.13
CA ALA A 74 -12.95 -12.53 3.32
C ALA A 74 -12.17 -13.67 3.97
N GLN A 75 -12.76 -14.88 4.06
CA GLN A 75 -12.06 -16.06 4.58
C GLN A 75 -10.85 -16.40 3.71
N ASP A 76 -11.06 -16.46 2.40
CA ASP A 76 -10.08 -16.94 1.43
C ASP A 76 -8.92 -15.96 1.24
N TYR A 77 -9.11 -14.64 1.35
CA TYR A 77 -8.07 -13.65 1.04
C TYR A 77 -7.62 -12.77 2.21
N LEU A 78 -8.50 -12.57 3.20
CA LEU A 78 -8.22 -11.71 4.37
C LEU A 78 -7.96 -12.53 5.65
N GLY A 79 -8.28 -13.82 5.62
CA GLY A 79 -8.11 -14.76 6.72
C GLY A 79 -9.28 -14.79 7.69
N ALA A 80 -9.36 -15.89 8.44
CA ALA A 80 -10.48 -16.21 9.31
C ALA A 80 -10.74 -15.17 10.42
N GLU A 81 -9.69 -14.53 10.96
CA GLU A 81 -9.82 -13.50 11.99
C GLU A 81 -10.53 -12.25 11.43
N VAL A 82 -10.10 -11.79 10.25
CA VAL A 82 -10.71 -10.62 9.59
C VAL A 82 -12.14 -10.93 9.20
N ALA A 83 -12.40 -12.10 8.60
CA ALA A 83 -13.75 -12.53 8.23
C ALA A 83 -14.69 -12.56 9.45
N THR A 84 -14.24 -13.13 10.58
CA THR A 84 -15.02 -13.19 11.82
C THR A 84 -15.34 -11.79 12.35
N ARG A 85 -14.35 -10.88 12.36
CA ARG A 85 -14.56 -9.49 12.77
C ARG A 85 -15.60 -8.79 11.89
N LEU A 86 -15.52 -8.96 10.56
CA LEU A 86 -16.47 -8.37 9.61
C LEU A 86 -17.89 -8.92 9.80
N SER A 87 -18.04 -10.21 10.09
CA SER A 87 -19.34 -10.84 10.41
C SER A 87 -20.02 -10.24 11.64
N GLY A 88 -19.23 -9.82 12.63
CA GLY A 88 -19.73 -9.17 13.84
C GLY A 88 -20.21 -7.71 13.64
N LEU A 89 -19.93 -7.09 12.49
CA LEU A 89 -20.31 -5.70 12.24
C LEU A 89 -21.76 -5.58 11.73
N PRO A 90 -22.46 -4.48 12.05
CA PRO A 90 -23.71 -4.10 11.38
C PRO A 90 -23.52 -4.01 9.87
N GLU A 91 -24.54 -4.44 9.13
CA GLU A 91 -24.54 -4.44 7.66
C GLU A 91 -24.23 -3.05 7.08
N SER A 92 -24.73 -1.99 7.71
CA SER A 92 -24.53 -0.58 7.29
C SER A 92 -23.08 -0.13 7.22
N ILE A 93 -22.18 -0.72 8.02
CA ILE A 93 -20.75 -0.37 8.04
C ILE A 93 -19.85 -1.48 7.52
N ARG A 94 -20.39 -2.69 7.31
CA ARG A 94 -19.63 -3.86 6.91
C ARG A 94 -19.00 -3.71 5.54
N THR A 95 -19.73 -3.16 4.57
CA THR A 95 -19.24 -2.98 3.20
C THR A 95 -18.01 -2.07 3.16
N MET A 96 -18.05 -0.96 3.91
CA MET A 96 -16.90 -0.07 4.08
C MET A 96 -15.74 -0.77 4.79
N ALA A 97 -16.02 -1.51 5.87
CA ALA A 97 -15.00 -2.25 6.60
C ALA A 97 -14.33 -3.34 5.77
N PHE A 98 -15.09 -4.04 4.91
CA PHE A 98 -14.57 -5.00 3.96
C PHE A 98 -13.63 -4.32 2.95
N ALA A 99 -14.08 -3.22 2.32
CA ALA A 99 -13.25 -2.48 1.35
C ALA A 99 -11.93 -2.01 1.98
N LYS A 100 -11.96 -1.50 3.21
CA LYS A 100 -10.75 -1.12 3.95
C LYS A 100 -9.84 -2.30 4.26
N ALA A 101 -10.40 -3.44 4.68
CA ALA A 101 -9.64 -4.64 4.96
C ALA A 101 -8.98 -5.22 3.69
N TRP A 102 -9.70 -5.18 2.57
CA TRP A 102 -9.19 -5.53 1.25
C TRP A 102 -8.03 -4.63 0.83
N CYS A 103 -8.25 -3.30 0.83
CA CYS A 103 -7.22 -2.33 0.49
C CYS A 103 -5.98 -2.50 1.36
N ARG A 104 -6.16 -2.78 2.66
CA ARG A 104 -5.04 -3.04 3.56
C ARG A 104 -4.26 -4.29 3.15
N ARG A 105 -4.93 -5.40 2.85
CA ARG A 105 -4.25 -6.64 2.42
C ARG A 105 -3.46 -6.41 1.14
N GLU A 106 -4.07 -5.81 0.13
CA GLU A 106 -3.40 -5.54 -1.14
C GLU A 106 -2.26 -4.53 -1.02
N ALA A 107 -2.46 -3.43 -0.28
CA ALA A 107 -1.40 -2.45 -0.06
C ALA A 107 -0.18 -3.09 0.61
N PHE A 108 -0.38 -3.97 1.60
CA PHE A 108 0.74 -4.69 2.21
C PHE A 108 1.37 -5.72 1.26
N LEU A 109 0.60 -6.44 0.45
CA LEU A 109 1.18 -7.35 -0.55
C LEU A 109 2.05 -6.59 -1.56
N LYS A 110 1.56 -5.45 -2.07
CA LYS A 110 2.31 -4.56 -2.96
C LYS A 110 3.57 -4.00 -2.31
N LEU A 111 3.52 -3.62 -1.03
CA LEU A 111 4.69 -3.21 -0.25
C LEU A 111 5.80 -4.28 -0.26
N HIS A 112 5.42 -5.55 -0.18
CA HIS A 112 6.35 -6.69 -0.18
C HIS A 112 6.65 -7.26 -1.57
N GLY A 113 6.11 -6.65 -2.64
CA GLY A 113 6.30 -7.13 -4.01
C GLY A 113 5.60 -8.46 -4.30
N LEU A 114 4.57 -8.81 -3.54
CA LEU A 114 3.80 -10.04 -3.66
C LEU A 114 2.51 -9.81 -4.45
N ALA A 115 2.08 -10.84 -5.16
CA ALA A 115 0.77 -10.85 -5.82
C ALA A 115 -0.36 -11.10 -4.82
N LEU A 116 -1.60 -10.81 -5.23
CA LEU A 116 -2.77 -11.27 -4.51
C LEU A 116 -2.85 -12.79 -4.60
N GLU A 117 -2.80 -13.44 -3.44
CA GLU A 117 -2.93 -14.88 -3.28
C GLU A 117 -3.86 -15.15 -2.09
N GLU A 118 -4.42 -16.36 -2.05
CA GLU A 118 -5.20 -16.83 -0.92
C GLU A 118 -4.41 -16.70 0.39
N TRP A 119 -5.15 -16.48 1.47
CA TRP A 119 -4.61 -16.26 2.79
C TRP A 119 -3.83 -17.47 3.25
N THR A 120 -2.57 -17.25 3.58
CA THR A 120 -1.72 -18.23 4.26
C THR A 120 -1.21 -17.64 5.57
N ALA A 121 -1.02 -18.49 6.58
CA ALA A 121 -0.57 -18.06 7.91
C ALA A 121 0.94 -17.73 7.98
N VAL A 122 1.65 -17.71 6.84
CA VAL A 122 3.11 -17.58 6.82
C VAL A 122 3.50 -16.10 6.94
N GLY A 123 4.37 -15.80 7.92
CA GLY A 123 5.11 -14.53 8.09
C GLY A 123 4.31 -13.25 7.81
N GLY A 124 3.73 -12.65 8.86
CA GLY A 124 2.89 -11.46 8.73
C GLY A 124 3.55 -10.33 7.91
N LEU A 125 2.78 -9.75 6.97
CA LEU A 125 3.21 -8.61 6.17
C LEU A 125 3.54 -7.44 7.11
N GLN A 126 4.82 -7.18 7.33
CA GLN A 126 5.29 -6.12 8.22
C GLN A 126 5.15 -4.74 7.58
N GLY A 127 4.99 -3.71 8.39
CA GLY A 127 4.87 -2.32 7.94
C GLY A 127 3.76 -1.56 8.66
N VAL A 128 3.55 -0.32 8.23
CA VAL A 128 2.50 0.56 8.75
C VAL A 128 1.51 0.84 7.62
N GLY A 129 0.24 0.54 7.87
CA GLY A 129 -0.86 0.88 6.96
C GLY A 129 -1.59 2.12 7.44
N VAL A 130 -1.71 3.12 6.57
CA VAL A 130 -2.41 4.38 6.79
C VAL A 130 -3.61 4.45 5.85
N GLU A 131 -4.79 4.73 6.38
CA GLU A 131 -5.98 4.96 5.57
C GLU A 131 -5.87 6.30 4.83
N VAL A 132 -6.31 6.34 3.57
CA VAL A 132 -6.34 7.55 2.74
C VAL A 132 -7.79 7.93 2.49
N GLU A 133 -8.13 9.20 2.74
CA GLU A 133 -9.44 9.74 2.44
C GLU A 133 -9.54 10.07 0.94
N LEU A 134 -10.38 9.33 0.20
CA LEU A 134 -10.51 9.41 -1.26
C LEU A 134 -11.89 9.95 -1.72
N GLY A 135 -12.71 10.43 -0.80
CA GLY A 135 -14.09 10.87 -1.04
C GLY A 135 -15.14 9.86 -0.57
N GLU A 136 -16.42 10.22 -0.67
CA GLU A 136 -17.52 9.33 -0.27
C GLU A 136 -17.53 8.04 -1.11
N GLY A 137 -17.75 6.90 -0.43
CA GLY A 137 -17.87 5.60 -1.11
C GLY A 137 -16.55 4.99 -1.57
N MET A 138 -15.40 5.47 -1.11
CA MET A 138 -14.08 4.90 -1.43
C MET A 138 -13.33 4.45 -0.17
N GLY A 139 -12.71 3.27 -0.24
CA GLY A 139 -11.68 2.83 0.69
C GLY A 139 -10.30 3.02 0.07
N GLY A 140 -9.31 3.43 0.87
CA GLY A 140 -7.93 3.58 0.42
C GLY A 140 -6.94 3.32 1.54
N VAL A 141 -5.84 2.63 1.23
CA VAL A 141 -4.76 2.35 2.18
C VAL A 141 -3.40 2.49 1.50
N VAL A 142 -2.47 3.17 2.16
CA VAL A 142 -1.04 3.16 1.83
C VAL A 142 -0.30 2.36 2.90
N ALA A 143 0.53 1.42 2.47
CA ALA A 143 1.41 0.63 3.33
C ALA A 143 2.87 1.06 3.13
N LEU A 144 3.57 1.29 4.23
CA LEU A 144 4.96 1.74 4.27
C LEU A 144 5.82 0.76 5.07
N SER A 145 7.06 0.55 4.65
CA SER A 145 8.05 -0.15 5.46
C SER A 145 8.34 0.63 6.74
N GLN A 146 8.44 -0.03 7.89
CA GLN A 146 8.97 0.62 9.08
C GLN A 146 10.44 0.97 8.85
N VAL A 147 10.76 2.25 8.87
CA VAL A 147 12.15 2.68 8.97
C VAL A 147 12.59 2.41 10.40
N LEU A 148 13.43 1.39 10.60
CA LEU A 148 14.21 1.28 11.84
C LEU A 148 15.12 2.50 11.88
N MET A 149 14.74 3.53 12.64
CA MET A 149 15.71 4.52 13.08
C MET A 149 16.64 3.82 14.06
N GLU A 150 17.73 3.24 13.55
CA GLU A 150 18.89 2.95 14.38
C GLU A 150 19.45 4.30 14.83
N TYR A 151 19.06 4.74 16.03
CA TYR A 151 19.77 5.82 16.69
C TYR A 151 21.17 5.30 17.03
N PRO A 152 22.26 5.89 16.51
CA PRO A 152 23.60 5.52 16.94
C PRO A 152 23.69 5.76 18.45
N ASN A 153 24.06 4.70 19.17
CA ASN A 153 24.20 4.69 20.61
C ASN A 153 25.14 5.84 21.03
N GLN A 154 24.64 6.81 21.80
CA GLN A 154 25.44 7.96 22.26
C GLN A 154 26.60 7.58 23.21
N ALA A 155 26.77 6.28 23.51
CA ALA A 155 27.87 5.76 24.32
C ALA A 155 29.26 5.84 23.65
N GLU A 156 29.37 5.97 22.32
CA GLU A 156 30.67 5.95 21.64
C GLU A 156 31.35 7.33 21.46
N ARG A 157 30.71 8.44 21.86
CA ARG A 157 31.35 9.78 21.82
C ARG A 157 32.17 10.13 23.05
N ARG A 158 32.41 9.19 23.97
CA ARG A 158 33.11 9.44 25.24
C ARG A 158 34.47 8.78 25.40
N THR A 159 35.02 8.21 24.32
CA THR A 159 36.39 7.68 24.30
C THR A 159 37.08 8.04 22.99
N ALA A 160 37.49 9.29 22.88
CA ALA A 160 38.66 9.68 22.08
C ALA A 160 39.53 10.57 22.98
N PRO A 161 40.86 10.33 23.01
CA PRO A 161 41.79 10.89 24.00
C PRO A 161 41.98 12.41 23.90
#